data_AF-Q0G0R5-F1
#
_entry.id   AF-Q0G0R5-F1
#
_cell.length_a   1.000
_cell.length_b   1.000
_cell.length_c   1.000
_cell.angle_alpha   90.00
_cell.angle_beta   90.00
_cell.angle_gamma   90.00
#
_symmetry.space_group_name_H-M   'P 1'
#
loop_
_entity.id
_entity.type
_entity.pdbx_description
1 polymer ?
#
loop_
_entity_poly.entity_id
_entity_poly.type
_entity_poly.pdbx_seq_one_letter_code
_entity_poly.pdbx_strand_id
1 'polypeptide(L)' 'MTDFLTALGLLLVIEGVVYAAFPSLVKRLAAEASQSHEQSLRIGGLVAAVIGFGIIWLLRH' A
#
# COMPACT_ATOMS: atom_id res chain seq x y z
N MET A 1 -11.10 -18.19 -4.54
CA MET A 1 -11.97 -17.00 -4.54
C MET A 1 -11.98 -16.32 -3.17
N THR A 2 -12.05 -17.10 -2.09
CA THR A 2 -11.88 -16.63 -0.70
C THR A 2 -10.57 -15.90 -0.48
N ASP A 3 -9.45 -16.41 -0.98
CA ASP A 3 -8.11 -15.87 -0.69
C ASP A 3 -7.93 -14.42 -1.18
N PHE A 4 -8.53 -14.08 -2.33
CA PHE A 4 -8.52 -12.71 -2.84
C PHE A 4 -9.33 -11.77 -1.93
N LEU A 5 -10.53 -12.19 -1.53
CA LEU A 5 -11.35 -11.40 -0.59
C LEU A 5 -10.67 -11.27 0.77
N THR A 6 -9.99 -12.31 1.24
CA THR A 6 -9.21 -12.27 2.49
C THR A 6 -8.04 -11.31 2.38
N ALA A 7 -7.26 -11.36 1.30
CA ALA A 7 -6.16 -10.42 1.07
C ALA A 7 -6.66 -8.96 0.97
N LEU A 8 -7.78 -8.74 0.27
CA LEU A 8 -8.41 -7.43 0.18
C LEU A 8 -8.91 -6.94 1.55
N GLY A 9 -9.52 -7.82 2.34
CA GLY A 9 -9.96 -7.51 3.69
C GLY A 9 -8.79 -7.13 4.61
N LEU A 10 -7.68 -7.87 4.54
CA LEU A 10 -6.46 -7.57 5.30
C LEU A 10 -5.85 -6.23 4.88
N LEU A 11 -5.80 -5.92 3.58
CA LEU A 11 -5.36 -4.62 3.08
C LEU A 11 -6.17 -3.48 3.70
N LEU A 12 -7.51 -3.60 3.71
CA LEU A 12 -8.39 -2.58 4.28
C LEU A 12 -8.22 -2.43 5.80
N VAL A 13 -8.02 -3.53 6.52
CA VAL A 13 -7.74 -3.48 7.97
C VAL A 13 -6.43 -2.75 8.23
N ILE A 14 -5.36 -3.08 7.50
CA ILE A 14 -4.05 -2.44 7.68
C ILE A 14 -4.15 -0.95 7.36
N GLU A 15 -4.72 -0.58 6.21
CA GLU A 15 -4.97 0.80 5.83
C GLU A 15 -5.77 1.55 6.92
N GLY A 16 -6.90 0.98 7.35
CA GLY A 16 -7.77 1.57 8.36
C GLY A 16 -7.07 1.81 9.70
N VAL A 17 -6.25 0.85 10.15
CA VAL A 17 -5.45 0.99 11.37
C VAL A 17 -4.42 2.11 11.21
N VAL A 18 -3.75 2.22 10.06
CA VAL A 18 -2.79 3.30 9.81
C VAL A 18 -3.48 4.67 9.86
N TYR A 19 -4.66 4.83 9.23
CA TYR A 19 -5.44 6.07 9.30
C TYR A 19 -5.88 6.41 10.72
N ALA A 20 -6.32 5.42 11.49
CA ALA A 20 -6.83 5.62 12.85
C ALA A 20 -5.72 5.89 13.88
N ALA A 21 -4.62 5.14 13.81
CA ALA A 21 -3.52 5.24 14.76
C ALA A 21 -2.56 6.41 14.46
N PHE A 22 -2.34 6.72 13.18
CA PHE A 22 -1.34 7.72 12.76
C PHE A 22 -1.89 8.71 11.72
N PRO A 23 -2.97 9.46 12.03
CA PRO A 23 -3.59 10.37 11.07
C PRO A 23 -2.67 11.51 10.60
N SER A 24 -1.73 11.95 11.44
CA SER A 24 -0.73 12.98 11.09
C SER A 24 0.28 12.49 10.05
N LEU A 25 0.71 11.23 10.15
CA LEU A 25 1.62 10.61 9.20
C LEU A 25 0.98 10.54 7.82
N VAL A 26 -0.25 10.04 7.74
CA VAL A 26 -1.02 9.96 6.49
C VAL A 26 -1.13 11.32 5.82
N LYS A 27 -1.53 12.36 6.58
CA LYS A 27 -1.65 13.72 6.03
C LYS A 27 -0.33 14.25 5.49
N ARG A 28 0.78 13.97 6.18
CA ARG A 28 2.12 14.36 5.73
C ARG A 28 2.49 13.65 4.41
N LEU A 29 2.30 12.34 4.35
CA LEU A 29 2.58 11.54 3.15
C LEU A 29 1.72 12.00 1.96
N ALA A 30 0.45 12.33 2.18
CA ALA A 30 -0.43 12.86 1.14
C ALA A 30 0.04 14.23 0.63
N ALA A 31 0.51 15.11 1.52
CA ALA A 31 1.06 16.42 1.13
C ALA A 31 2.42 16.32 0.42
N GLU A 32 3.20 15.29 0.73
CA GLU A 32 4.49 15.01 0.09
C GLU A 32 4.28 14.36 -1.29
N ALA A 33 3.29 13.48 -1.40
CA ALA A 33 2.87 12.88 -2.66
C ALA A 33 2.32 13.93 -3.66
N SER A 34 1.57 14.93 -3.18
CA SER A 34 1.04 16.00 -4.04
C SER A 34 2.13 16.95 -4.57
N GLN A 35 3.26 17.05 -3.89
CA GLN A 35 4.42 17.85 -4.32
C GLN A 35 5.42 17.04 -5.16
N SER A 36 5.30 15.72 -5.16
CA SER A 36 6.18 14.82 -5.90
C SER A 36 5.85 14.82 -7.40
N HIS A 37 6.88 14.69 -8.23
CA HIS A 37 6.68 14.49 -9.68
C HIS A 37 5.91 13.19 -9.94
N GLU A 38 4.95 13.21 -10.87
CA GLU A 38 4.15 12.03 -11.24
C GLU A 38 5.01 10.80 -11.56
N GLN A 39 6.14 11.00 -12.24
CA GLN A 39 7.03 9.90 -12.59
C GLN A 39 7.62 9.20 -11.36
N SER A 40 7.96 9.94 -10.31
CA SER A 40 8.47 9.34 -9.06
C SER A 40 7.39 8.56 -8.35
N LEU A 41 6.15 9.08 -8.33
CA LEU A 41 5.02 8.40 -7.71
C LEU A 41 4.65 7.11 -8.46
N ARG A 42 4.72 7.12 -9.80
CA ARG A 42 4.52 5.94 -10.65
C ARG A 42 5.59 4.87 -10.39
N ILE A 43 6.86 5.25 -10.33
CA ILE A 43 7.96 4.30 -10.07
C ILE A 43 7.82 3.72 -8.66
N GLY A 44 7.58 4.56 -7.65
CA GLY A 44 7.39 4.11 -6.27
C GLY A 44 6.22 3.14 -6.13
N GLY A 45 5.08 3.45 -6.76
CA GLY A 45 3.92 2.57 -6.80
C GLY A 45 4.20 1.24 -7.51
N LEU A 46 4.91 1.27 -8.64
CA LEU A 46 5.27 0.07 -9.40
C LEU A 46 6.20 -0.84 -8.59
N VAL A 47 7.20 -0.25 -7.94
CA VAL A 47 8.15 -0.98 -7.07
C VAL A 47 7.40 -1.63 -5.90
N ALA A 48 6.51 -0.88 -5.23
CA ALA A 48 5.70 -1.42 -4.15
C ALA A 48 4.80 -2.58 -4.61
N ALA A 49 4.17 -2.46 -5.79
CA ALA A 49 3.33 -3.51 -6.36
C ALA A 49 4.13 -4.78 -6.69
N VAL A 50 5.31 -4.65 -7.30
CA VAL A 50 6.20 -5.78 -7.62
C VAL A 50 6.69 -6.47 -6.35
N ILE A 51 7.08 -5.71 -5.32
CA ILE A 51 7.51 -6.28 -4.04
C ILE A 51 6.35 -7.02 -3.37
N GLY A 52 5.18 -6.39 -3.29
CA GLY A 52 3.98 -7.01 -2.70
C GLY A 52 3.59 -8.30 -3.42
N PHE A 53 3.62 -8.29 -4.76
CA PHE A 53 3.39 -9.50 -5.55
C PHE A 53 4.45 -10.58 -5.28
N GLY A 54 5.73 -10.22 -5.22
CA GLY A 54 6.83 -11.14 -4.92
C GLY A 54 6.69 -11.80 -3.55
N ILE A 55 6.28 -11.03 -2.52
CA ILE A 55 6.00 -11.56 -1.18
C ILE A 55 4.84 -12.55 -1.22
N ILE A 56 3.72 -12.19 -1.86
CA ILE A 56 2.56 -13.09 -1.97
C ILE A 56 2.94 -14.37 -2.71
N TRP A 57 3.74 -14.26 -3.77
CA TRP A 57 4.21 -15.41 -4.55
C TRP A 57 5.10 -16.31 -3.69
N LEU A 58 6.07 -15.75 -2.95
CA LEU A 58 6.98 -16.51 -2.08
C LEU A 58 6.26 -17.21 -0.92
N LEU A 59 5.25 -16.58 -0.32
CA LEU A 59 4.51 -17.18 0.80
C LEU A 59 3.53 -18.26 0.36
N ARG A 60 3.15 -18.28 -0.92
CA ARG A 60 2.16 -19.19 -1.49
C ARG A 60 2.78 -20.34 -2.29
N HIS A 61 4.07 -20.28 -2.60
CA HIS A 61 4.83 -21.34 -3.27
C HIS A 61 5.62 -22.15 -2.24
#